data_AF-A0A7Y5UU27-F1
#
_entry.id   AF-A0A7Y5UU27-F1
#
_cell.length_a   1.000
_cell.length_b   1.000
_cell.length_c   1.000
_cell.angle_alpha   90.00
_cell.angle_beta   90.00
_cell.angle_gamma   90.00
#
_symmetry.space_group_name_H-M   'P 1'
#
loop_
_entity.id
_entity.type
_entity.pdbx_description
1 polymer ?
#
loop_
_entity_poly.entity_id
_entity_poly.type
_entity_poly.pdbx_seq_one_letter_code
_entity_poly.pdbx_strand_id
1 'polypeptide(L)'
;VHHWQAHFGTPGRGRYGREVAAAVDYLLARADGNATAARGYIAVSLEDKWGMHAHGYALLALCNAFTLSPTSDRGGRIAALLPDAVSVVEKSQTSEGGWFYFPSAGLEHENSVTVVELQALRAARNCGITVDSKVVARAIDYIRRCQDENGSFRYALDPTSKTSLALTAAGLATLQNAGRYDGPEVERAVREMWVELMERESGAERDDSGFPHYERLYVALALWTHSDRRMFERWFESERTLVLKEQRPDGSWPDAQFGACLATAMNCLFLSIDDGLLPLFER
;
A
#
# COMPACT_ATOMS: atom_id res chain seq x y z
N VAL A 1 22.99 -4.45 -1.78
CA VAL A 1 21.71 -3.93 -2.33
C VAL A 1 21.59 -4.20 -3.85
N HIS A 2 22.48 -3.71 -4.72
CA HIS A 2 22.39 -3.94 -6.18
C HIS A 2 22.49 -5.41 -6.65
N HIS A 3 23.19 -6.29 -5.91
CA HIS A 3 23.32 -7.69 -6.31
C HIS A 3 22.04 -8.54 -6.13
N TRP A 4 21.15 -8.19 -5.20
CA TRP A 4 19.93 -8.99 -4.95
C TRP A 4 18.80 -8.67 -5.95
N GLN A 5 18.56 -7.39 -6.24
CA GLN A 5 17.56 -6.95 -7.23
C GLN A 5 17.85 -7.53 -8.63
N ALA A 6 19.13 -7.68 -8.98
CA ALA A 6 19.57 -8.24 -10.26
C ALA A 6 19.36 -9.77 -10.41
N HIS A 7 19.21 -10.52 -9.30
CA HIS A 7 19.22 -11.98 -9.34
C HIS A 7 17.87 -12.68 -9.08
N PHE A 8 16.89 -12.02 -8.43
CA PHE A 8 15.69 -12.74 -7.96
C PHE A 8 14.33 -12.11 -8.29
N GLY A 9 14.25 -10.88 -8.81
CA GLY A 9 12.94 -10.21 -9.01
C GLY A 9 12.80 -9.31 -10.24
N THR A 10 13.80 -9.23 -11.11
CA THR A 10 13.70 -8.41 -12.33
C THR A 10 12.81 -9.14 -13.37
N PRO A 11 11.79 -8.49 -13.95
CA PRO A 11 10.95 -9.12 -14.98
C PRO A 11 11.79 -9.70 -16.13
N GLY A 12 11.68 -11.02 -16.33
CA GLY A 12 12.43 -11.75 -17.37
C GLY A 12 13.85 -12.20 -17.00
N ARG A 13 14.31 -12.01 -15.75
CA ARG A 13 15.63 -12.48 -15.27
C ARG A 13 15.54 -13.17 -13.90
N GLY A 14 16.47 -14.08 -13.64
CA GLY A 14 16.53 -14.81 -12.36
C GLY A 14 15.54 -15.96 -12.25
N ARG A 15 15.53 -16.62 -11.08
CA ARG A 15 14.76 -17.87 -10.83
C ARG A 15 13.25 -17.71 -11.09
N TYR A 16 12.69 -16.54 -10.74
CA TYR A 16 11.25 -16.25 -10.85
C TYR A 16 10.93 -15.19 -11.92
N GLY A 17 11.88 -14.91 -12.82
CA GLY A 17 11.77 -13.81 -13.79
C GLY A 17 10.61 -13.99 -14.77
N ARG A 18 10.27 -15.24 -15.14
CA ARG A 18 9.18 -15.52 -16.09
C ARG A 18 7.82 -15.26 -15.47
N GLU A 19 7.64 -15.68 -14.23
CA GLU A 19 6.42 -15.52 -13.45
C GLU A 19 6.16 -14.03 -13.17
N VAL A 20 7.20 -13.28 -12.77
CA VAL A 20 7.12 -11.83 -12.60
C VAL A 20 6.80 -11.13 -13.92
N ALA A 21 7.44 -11.52 -15.02
CA ALA A 21 7.13 -10.96 -16.34
C ALA A 21 5.67 -11.20 -16.75
N ALA A 22 5.15 -12.42 -16.54
CA ALA A 22 3.77 -12.76 -16.84
C ALA A 22 2.77 -11.95 -15.99
N ALA A 23 3.06 -11.73 -14.71
CA ALA A 23 2.25 -10.88 -13.85
C ALA A 23 2.21 -9.41 -14.34
N VAL A 24 3.35 -8.85 -14.74
CA VAL A 24 3.41 -7.49 -15.30
C VAL A 24 2.68 -7.41 -16.64
N ASP A 25 2.86 -8.40 -17.52
CA ASP A 25 2.18 -8.45 -18.81
C ASP A 25 0.65 -8.58 -18.65
N TYR A 26 0.18 -9.28 -17.62
CA TYR A 26 -1.23 -9.33 -17.25
C TYR A 26 -1.77 -7.95 -16.83
N LEU A 27 -1.06 -7.21 -15.96
CA LEU A 27 -1.46 -5.85 -15.55
C LEU A 27 -1.51 -4.89 -16.75
N LEU A 28 -0.50 -4.95 -17.63
CA LEU A 28 -0.48 -4.16 -18.86
C LEU A 28 -1.69 -4.47 -19.76
N ALA A 29 -2.02 -5.76 -19.92
CA ALA A 29 -3.16 -6.17 -20.73
C ALA A 29 -4.51 -5.69 -20.14
N ARG A 30 -4.64 -5.62 -18.81
CA ARG A 30 -5.84 -5.06 -18.17
C ARG A 30 -5.97 -3.56 -18.41
N ALA A 31 -4.85 -2.85 -18.41
CA ALA A 31 -4.82 -1.40 -18.52
C ALA A 31 -5.01 -0.88 -19.96
N ASP A 32 -4.86 -1.72 -20.98
CA ASP A 32 -4.98 -1.33 -22.39
C ASP A 32 -6.44 -1.21 -22.89
N GLY A 33 -7.41 -1.05 -21.98
CA GLY A 33 -8.81 -0.78 -22.28
C GLY A 33 -9.67 -1.98 -22.68
N ASN A 34 -9.08 -3.11 -23.06
CA ASN A 34 -9.82 -4.31 -23.49
C ASN A 34 -10.64 -4.99 -22.36
N ALA A 35 -10.34 -4.72 -21.09
CA ALA A 35 -11.03 -5.30 -19.93
C ALA A 35 -11.82 -4.27 -19.07
N THR A 36 -11.53 -2.97 -19.20
CA THR A 36 -11.98 -1.92 -18.26
C THR A 36 -12.61 -0.72 -18.97
N ALA A 37 -12.94 -0.82 -20.26
CA ALA A 37 -13.54 0.20 -21.14
C ALA A 37 -12.76 1.52 -21.32
N ALA A 38 -11.85 1.88 -20.41
CA ALA A 38 -10.97 3.04 -20.49
C ALA A 38 -9.50 2.61 -20.31
N ARG A 39 -8.62 3.06 -21.21
CA ARG A 39 -7.18 2.87 -21.08
C ARG A 39 -6.68 3.54 -19.79
N GLY A 40 -5.76 2.88 -19.10
CA GLY A 40 -5.16 3.34 -17.85
C GLY A 40 -5.82 2.76 -16.59
N TYR A 41 -7.12 2.45 -16.61
CA TYR A 41 -7.77 1.85 -15.44
C TYR A 41 -7.45 0.36 -15.33
N ILE A 42 -6.95 -0.07 -14.17
CA ILE A 42 -6.41 -1.43 -13.95
C ILE A 42 -7.22 -2.14 -12.88
N ALA A 43 -8.18 -2.95 -13.30
CA ALA A 43 -9.03 -3.74 -12.41
C ALA A 43 -9.41 -5.09 -13.04
N VAL A 44 -10.01 -5.98 -12.25
CA VAL A 44 -10.51 -7.26 -12.78
C VAL A 44 -11.74 -7.04 -13.68
N SER A 45 -12.63 -6.13 -13.28
CA SER A 45 -13.79 -5.67 -14.04
C SER A 45 -14.17 -4.26 -13.58
N LEU A 46 -15.08 -3.60 -14.31
CA LEU A 46 -15.66 -2.31 -13.91
C LEU A 46 -16.56 -2.39 -12.67
N GLU A 47 -17.08 -3.58 -12.37
CA GLU A 47 -17.95 -3.86 -11.22
C GLU A 47 -17.16 -4.37 -10.01
N ASP A 48 -15.83 -4.38 -10.10
CA ASP A 48 -14.98 -4.80 -9.00
C ASP A 48 -15.20 -3.86 -7.81
N LYS A 49 -15.75 -4.42 -6.73
CA LYS A 49 -16.05 -3.70 -5.49
C LYS A 49 -14.80 -3.12 -4.81
N TRP A 50 -13.61 -3.50 -5.27
CA TRP A 50 -12.32 -2.98 -4.82
C TRP A 50 -11.56 -2.25 -5.92
N GLY A 51 -12.26 -1.80 -6.97
CA GLY A 51 -11.64 -1.42 -8.24
C GLY A 51 -10.51 -0.41 -8.15
N MET A 52 -10.70 0.71 -7.45
CA MET A 52 -9.63 1.69 -7.22
C MET A 52 -8.54 1.15 -6.29
N HIS A 53 -8.90 0.42 -5.25
CA HIS A 53 -7.91 -0.23 -4.38
C HIS A 53 -6.98 -1.17 -5.16
N ALA A 54 -7.53 -1.97 -6.08
CA ALA A 54 -6.78 -2.82 -6.99
C ALA A 54 -5.95 -1.99 -7.99
N HIS A 55 -6.51 -0.90 -8.51
CA HIS A 55 -5.83 0.00 -9.43
C HIS A 55 -4.59 0.65 -8.81
N GLY A 56 -4.68 1.20 -7.60
CA GLY A 56 -3.55 1.79 -6.90
C GLY A 56 -2.42 0.79 -6.66
N TYR A 57 -2.73 -0.44 -6.21
CA TYR A 57 -1.72 -1.50 -6.08
C TYR A 57 -1.11 -1.93 -7.41
N ALA A 58 -1.92 -2.05 -8.47
CA ALA A 58 -1.44 -2.38 -9.80
C ALA A 58 -0.51 -1.30 -10.35
N LEU A 59 -0.87 -0.02 -10.18
CA LEU A 59 -0.03 1.12 -10.55
C LEU A 59 1.28 1.10 -9.77
N LEU A 60 1.25 0.89 -8.45
CA LEU A 60 2.45 0.72 -7.63
C LEU A 60 3.35 -0.43 -8.13
N ALA A 61 2.76 -1.58 -8.46
CA ALA A 61 3.48 -2.73 -8.99
C ALA A 61 4.13 -2.44 -10.36
N LEU A 62 3.42 -1.76 -11.26
CA LEU A 62 3.96 -1.35 -12.56
C LEU A 62 5.11 -0.34 -12.40
N CYS A 63 4.98 0.63 -11.51
CA CYS A 63 6.06 1.56 -11.18
C CYS A 63 7.32 0.81 -10.69
N ASN A 64 7.16 -0.12 -9.75
CA ASN A 64 8.29 -0.94 -9.28
C ASN A 64 8.92 -1.78 -10.40
N ALA A 65 8.10 -2.40 -11.27
CA ALA A 65 8.59 -3.16 -12.41
C ALA A 65 9.35 -2.27 -13.42
N PHE A 66 8.89 -1.03 -13.63
CA PHE A 66 9.57 -0.05 -14.47
C PHE A 66 10.94 0.33 -13.89
N THR A 67 11.04 0.59 -12.59
CA THR A 67 12.31 0.90 -11.91
C THR A 67 13.36 -0.21 -12.11
N LEU A 68 12.93 -1.47 -12.15
CA LEU A 68 13.83 -2.62 -12.31
C LEU A 68 14.35 -2.81 -13.74
N SER A 69 13.63 -2.36 -14.78
CA SER A 69 14.01 -2.58 -16.17
C SER A 69 13.47 -1.50 -17.13
N PRO A 70 13.83 -0.22 -16.94
CA PRO A 70 13.21 0.90 -17.64
C PRO A 70 13.51 0.92 -19.14
N THR A 71 14.66 0.38 -19.56
CA THR A 71 15.12 0.35 -20.97
C THR A 71 14.68 -0.88 -21.75
N SER A 72 13.93 -1.79 -21.13
CA SER A 72 13.39 -2.98 -21.80
C SER A 72 12.14 -2.66 -22.62
N ASP A 73 11.77 -3.52 -23.57
CA ASP A 73 10.49 -3.38 -24.30
C ASP A 73 9.28 -3.30 -23.36
N ARG A 74 9.31 -4.08 -22.27
CA ARG A 74 8.28 -4.02 -21.22
C ARG A 74 8.33 -2.69 -20.46
N GLY A 75 9.51 -2.19 -20.16
CA GLY A 75 9.71 -0.86 -19.58
C GLY A 75 9.10 0.24 -20.44
N GLY A 76 9.32 0.19 -21.76
CA GLY A 76 8.70 1.11 -22.72
C GLY A 76 7.16 1.03 -22.72
N ARG A 77 6.59 -0.18 -22.68
CA ARG A 77 5.14 -0.38 -22.57
C ARG A 77 4.56 0.17 -21.27
N ILE A 78 5.26 -0.02 -20.14
CA ILE A 78 4.85 0.55 -18.86
C ILE A 78 4.90 2.08 -18.92
N ALA A 79 6.02 2.65 -19.38
CA ALA A 79 6.17 4.11 -19.48
C ALA A 79 5.09 4.77 -20.34
N ALA A 80 4.66 4.12 -21.42
CA ALA A 80 3.57 4.61 -22.27
C ALA A 80 2.18 4.56 -21.61
N LEU A 81 2.00 3.74 -20.58
CA LEU A 81 0.72 3.53 -19.89
C LEU A 81 0.61 4.36 -18.59
N LEU A 82 1.72 4.57 -17.89
CA LEU A 82 1.71 5.23 -16.57
C LEU A 82 0.99 6.60 -16.56
N PRO A 83 1.12 7.50 -17.55
CA PRO A 83 0.38 8.76 -17.54
C PRO A 83 -1.14 8.58 -17.53
N ASP A 84 -1.67 7.59 -18.25
CA ASP A 84 -3.10 7.31 -18.29
C ASP A 84 -3.58 6.71 -16.97
N ALA A 85 -2.80 5.81 -16.37
CA ALA A 85 -3.10 5.24 -15.06
C ALA A 85 -3.10 6.31 -13.96
N VAL A 86 -2.10 7.19 -13.93
CA VAL A 86 -2.08 8.35 -13.01
C VAL A 86 -3.29 9.25 -13.24
N SER A 87 -3.66 9.50 -14.50
CA SER A 87 -4.82 10.31 -14.83
C SER A 87 -6.13 9.74 -14.28
N VAL A 88 -6.28 8.40 -14.22
CA VAL A 88 -7.42 7.75 -13.60
C VAL A 88 -7.47 8.06 -12.10
N VAL A 89 -6.36 7.96 -11.39
CA VAL A 89 -6.27 8.32 -9.97
C VAL A 89 -6.66 9.78 -9.78
N GLU A 90 -6.01 10.72 -10.49
CA GLU A 90 -6.25 12.15 -10.31
C GLU A 90 -7.70 12.56 -10.60
N LYS A 91 -8.30 12.01 -11.68
CA LYS A 91 -9.69 12.30 -12.06
C LYS A 91 -10.74 11.65 -11.15
N SER A 92 -10.34 10.64 -10.39
CA SER A 92 -11.24 9.93 -9.46
C SER A 92 -11.22 10.51 -8.05
N GLN A 93 -10.39 11.52 -7.77
CA GLN A 93 -10.34 12.14 -6.46
C GLN A 93 -11.66 12.85 -6.14
N THR A 94 -12.22 12.54 -4.97
CA THR A 94 -13.52 13.06 -4.55
C THR A 94 -13.42 14.52 -4.13
N SER A 95 -14.55 15.19 -3.92
CA SER A 95 -14.56 16.58 -3.44
C SER A 95 -13.86 16.75 -2.08
N GLU A 96 -13.92 15.72 -1.23
CA GLU A 96 -13.28 15.72 0.09
C GLU A 96 -11.76 15.47 0.06
N GLY A 97 -11.21 15.11 -1.11
CA GLY A 97 -9.77 14.87 -1.29
C GLY A 97 -9.33 13.42 -1.11
N GLY A 98 -10.23 12.53 -0.69
CA GLY A 98 -10.00 11.09 -0.66
C GLY A 98 -10.43 10.40 -1.96
N TRP A 99 -10.45 9.08 -1.92
CA TRP A 99 -10.95 8.20 -2.98
C TRP A 99 -11.90 7.16 -2.40
N PHE A 100 -12.69 6.55 -3.29
CA PHE A 100 -13.52 5.40 -3.00
C PHE A 100 -13.27 4.29 -4.02
N TYR A 101 -14.05 3.22 -3.97
CA TYR A 101 -13.78 2.01 -4.73
C TYR A 101 -13.97 2.13 -6.25
N PHE A 102 -14.67 3.14 -6.74
CA PHE A 102 -14.97 3.31 -8.16
C PHE A 102 -14.16 4.46 -8.78
N PRO A 103 -13.79 4.37 -10.07
CA PRO A 103 -13.01 5.39 -10.77
C PRO A 103 -13.88 6.60 -11.14
N SER A 104 -14.38 7.30 -10.13
CA SER A 104 -15.28 8.45 -10.28
C SER A 104 -15.06 9.47 -9.17
N ALA A 105 -15.11 10.76 -9.51
CA ALA A 105 -15.13 11.87 -8.55
C ALA A 105 -16.51 12.00 -7.88
N GLY A 106 -16.84 11.01 -7.04
CA GLY A 106 -18.09 10.95 -6.26
C GLY A 106 -18.03 11.73 -4.95
N LEU A 107 -19.01 11.44 -4.07
CA LEU A 107 -19.06 11.98 -2.72
C LEU A 107 -18.52 10.98 -1.69
N GLU A 108 -18.54 9.70 -2.01
CA GLU A 108 -18.03 8.62 -1.18
C GLU A 108 -16.50 8.73 -1.09
N HIS A 109 -15.95 8.44 0.08
CA HIS A 109 -14.50 8.47 0.31
C HIS A 109 -14.14 7.57 1.48
N GLU A 110 -12.97 6.95 1.44
CA GLU A 110 -12.47 6.15 2.54
C GLU A 110 -10.94 6.16 2.62
N ASN A 111 -10.43 5.86 3.82
CA ASN A 111 -9.04 6.05 4.19
C ASN A 111 -8.12 5.01 3.55
N SER A 112 -8.51 3.74 3.51
CA SER A 112 -7.62 2.67 3.03
C SER A 112 -7.32 2.79 1.53
N VAL A 113 -8.32 3.09 0.68
CA VAL A 113 -8.09 3.41 -0.73
C VAL A 113 -7.20 4.65 -0.87
N THR A 114 -7.49 5.72 -0.11
CA THR A 114 -6.72 6.97 -0.20
C THR A 114 -5.23 6.76 0.12
N VAL A 115 -4.91 5.90 1.09
CA VAL A 115 -3.54 5.51 1.42
C VAL A 115 -2.84 4.86 0.22
N VAL A 116 -3.49 3.88 -0.42
CA VAL A 116 -2.91 3.14 -1.55
C VAL A 116 -2.73 4.07 -2.76
N GLU A 117 -3.69 4.95 -3.04
CA GLU A 117 -3.57 5.91 -4.15
C GLU A 117 -2.40 6.88 -3.94
N LEU A 118 -2.20 7.38 -2.71
CA LEU A 118 -1.06 8.24 -2.40
C LEU A 118 0.28 7.52 -2.59
N GLN A 119 0.38 6.24 -2.22
CA GLN A 119 1.57 5.44 -2.47
C GLN A 119 1.81 5.25 -3.97
N ALA A 120 0.76 4.97 -4.74
CA ALA A 120 0.83 4.80 -6.18
C ALA A 120 1.29 6.08 -6.89
N LEU A 121 0.75 7.25 -6.50
CA LEU A 121 1.15 8.56 -7.01
C LEU A 121 2.61 8.89 -6.67
N ARG A 122 3.05 8.59 -5.43
CA ARG A 122 4.48 8.75 -5.06
C ARG A 122 5.38 7.88 -5.94
N ALA A 123 5.01 6.62 -6.15
CA ALA A 123 5.77 5.70 -7.00
C ALA A 123 5.82 6.16 -8.46
N ALA A 124 4.71 6.68 -8.99
CA ALA A 124 4.65 7.25 -10.34
C ALA A 124 5.57 8.46 -10.49
N ARG A 125 5.60 9.36 -9.49
CA ARG A 125 6.54 10.49 -9.45
C ARG A 125 8.00 10.03 -9.44
N ASN A 126 8.32 8.97 -8.68
CA ASN A 126 9.66 8.38 -8.66
C ASN A 126 10.05 7.77 -10.03
N CYS A 127 9.07 7.37 -10.84
CA CYS A 127 9.28 6.92 -12.23
C CYS A 127 9.40 8.08 -13.24
N GLY A 128 9.36 9.34 -12.78
CA GLY A 128 9.44 10.52 -13.65
C GLY A 128 8.10 10.98 -14.24
N ILE A 129 6.97 10.41 -13.78
CA ILE A 129 5.64 10.83 -14.22
C ILE A 129 5.23 12.09 -13.47
N THR A 130 4.69 13.07 -14.20
CA THR A 130 4.12 14.27 -13.58
C THR A 130 2.85 13.90 -12.82
N VAL A 131 2.78 14.33 -11.56
CA VAL A 131 1.62 14.18 -10.67
C VAL A 131 1.20 15.56 -10.18
N ASP A 132 -0.08 15.86 -10.18
CA ASP A 132 -0.62 17.11 -9.67
C ASP A 132 -0.41 17.22 -8.15
N SER A 133 0.46 18.14 -7.76
CA SER A 133 0.72 18.48 -6.36
C SER A 133 -0.53 18.84 -5.55
N LYS A 134 -1.58 19.39 -6.19
CA LYS A 134 -2.85 19.72 -5.53
C LYS A 134 -3.63 18.47 -5.16
N VAL A 135 -3.61 17.45 -6.01
CA VAL A 135 -4.23 16.14 -5.72
C VAL A 135 -3.57 15.53 -4.49
N VAL A 136 -2.24 15.50 -4.46
CA VAL A 136 -1.46 15.00 -3.30
C VAL A 136 -1.75 15.81 -2.03
N ALA A 137 -1.76 17.15 -2.12
CA ALA A 137 -2.01 18.01 -0.96
C ALA A 137 -3.40 17.80 -0.36
N ARG A 138 -4.44 17.67 -1.19
CA ARG A 138 -5.82 17.39 -0.76
C ARG A 138 -5.97 16.02 -0.10
N ALA A 139 -5.28 15.02 -0.64
CA ALA A 139 -5.26 13.67 -0.07
C ALA A 139 -4.59 13.63 1.30
N ILE A 140 -3.47 14.33 1.44
CA ILE A 140 -2.79 14.49 2.72
C ILE A 140 -3.69 15.21 3.73
N ASP A 141 -4.40 16.27 3.32
CA ASP A 141 -5.36 16.97 4.18
C ASP A 141 -6.52 16.07 4.61
N TYR A 142 -7.08 15.29 3.68
CA TYR A 142 -8.09 14.28 3.97
C TYR A 142 -7.64 13.30 5.07
N ILE A 143 -6.44 12.72 4.93
CA ILE A 143 -5.88 11.78 5.93
C ILE A 143 -5.74 12.43 7.30
N ARG A 144 -5.29 13.69 7.38
CA ARG A 144 -5.20 14.42 8.66
C ARG A 144 -6.57 14.64 9.28
N ARG A 145 -7.58 15.01 8.48
CA ARG A 145 -8.96 15.20 8.94
C ARG A 145 -9.59 13.89 9.43
N CYS A 146 -9.14 12.74 8.95
CA CYS A 146 -9.53 11.42 9.47
C CYS A 146 -8.95 11.09 10.84
N GLN A 147 -7.95 11.84 11.36
CA GLN A 147 -7.40 11.58 12.68
C GLN A 147 -8.35 12.06 13.78
N ASP A 148 -8.56 11.24 14.80
CA ASP A 148 -9.25 11.57 16.05
C ASP A 148 -8.32 12.22 17.09
N GLU A 149 -8.90 12.81 18.13
CA GLU A 149 -8.16 13.45 19.22
C GLU A 149 -7.24 12.47 19.96
N ASN A 150 -7.60 11.19 20.07
CA ASN A 150 -6.75 10.14 20.66
C ASN A 150 -5.55 9.76 19.77
N GLY A 151 -5.57 10.12 18.48
CA GLY A 151 -4.53 9.78 17.51
C GLY A 151 -4.89 8.67 16.53
N SER A 152 -5.99 7.95 16.78
CA SER A 152 -6.50 6.92 15.86
C SER A 152 -7.03 7.55 14.56
N PHE A 153 -7.09 6.77 13.48
CA PHE A 153 -7.63 7.25 12.20
C PHE A 153 -8.94 6.55 11.86
N ARG A 154 -9.94 7.35 11.50
CA ARG A 154 -11.26 6.90 11.06
C ARG A 154 -11.22 6.34 9.64
N TYR A 155 -12.15 5.43 9.34
CA TYR A 155 -12.32 4.85 8.00
C TYR A 155 -12.77 5.90 6.98
N ALA A 156 -13.59 6.86 7.38
CA ALA A 156 -14.02 7.99 6.56
C ALA A 156 -14.12 9.26 7.42
N LEU A 157 -14.37 10.41 6.80
CA LEU A 157 -14.51 11.68 7.52
C LEU A 157 -15.71 11.74 8.47
N ASP A 158 -16.71 10.87 8.29
CA ASP A 158 -17.86 10.75 9.19
C ASP A 158 -17.37 10.55 10.65
N PRO A 159 -17.77 11.42 11.60
CA PRO A 159 -17.37 11.31 12.99
C PRO A 159 -17.80 10.02 13.69
N THR A 160 -18.80 9.31 13.17
CA THR A 160 -19.28 8.02 13.68
C THR A 160 -18.55 6.82 13.05
N SER A 161 -17.65 7.09 12.10
CA SER A 161 -16.89 6.07 11.40
C SER A 161 -15.92 5.35 12.34
N LYS A 162 -15.79 4.04 12.16
CA LYS A 162 -14.93 3.21 12.99
C LYS A 162 -13.45 3.57 12.78
N THR A 163 -12.67 3.33 13.83
CA THR A 163 -11.21 3.35 13.81
C THR A 163 -10.69 1.93 14.01
N SER A 164 -9.44 1.68 13.63
CA SER A 164 -8.73 0.43 13.89
C SER A 164 -7.23 0.65 13.90
N LEU A 165 -6.46 -0.31 14.44
CA LEU A 165 -5.00 -0.28 14.33
C LEU A 165 -4.55 -0.21 12.86
N ALA A 166 -5.19 -0.98 11.98
CA ALA A 166 -4.89 -1.00 10.56
C ALA A 166 -5.03 0.39 9.92
N LEU A 167 -6.12 1.09 10.20
CA LEU A 167 -6.38 2.44 9.70
C LEU A 167 -5.40 3.46 10.30
N THR A 168 -5.10 3.33 11.59
CA THR A 168 -4.18 4.21 12.31
C THR A 168 -2.75 4.07 11.77
N ALA A 169 -2.28 2.84 11.60
CA ALA A 169 -0.97 2.56 11.03
C ALA A 169 -0.87 3.00 9.57
N ALA A 170 -1.92 2.80 8.77
CA ALA A 170 -1.96 3.23 7.38
C ALA A 170 -1.97 4.76 7.22
N GLY A 171 -2.75 5.46 8.04
CA GLY A 171 -2.77 6.92 8.10
C GLY A 171 -1.41 7.49 8.52
N LEU A 172 -0.80 6.92 9.56
CA LEU A 172 0.54 7.29 10.02
C LEU A 172 1.61 7.07 8.94
N ALA A 173 1.66 5.89 8.33
CA ALA A 173 2.60 5.57 7.26
C ALA A 173 2.42 6.53 6.06
N THR A 174 1.19 6.98 5.79
CA THR A 174 0.91 7.96 4.75
C THR A 174 1.44 9.35 5.07
N LEU A 175 1.26 9.83 6.30
CA LEU A 175 1.83 11.10 6.74
C LEU A 175 3.37 11.07 6.67
N GLN A 176 3.98 9.97 7.11
CA GLN A 176 5.42 9.77 7.02
C GLN A 176 5.90 9.74 5.56
N ASN A 177 5.21 9.01 4.68
CA ASN A 177 5.52 8.99 3.24
C ASN A 177 5.35 10.36 2.55
N ALA A 178 4.57 11.26 3.14
CA ALA A 178 4.44 12.65 2.72
C ALA A 178 5.53 13.57 3.31
N GLY A 179 6.53 13.02 4.01
CA GLY A 179 7.62 13.75 4.63
C GLY A 179 7.31 14.31 6.02
N ARG A 180 6.18 13.92 6.64
CA ARG A 180 5.85 14.30 8.02
C ARG A 180 6.26 13.21 8.99
N TYR A 181 7.47 13.34 9.51
CA TYR A 181 8.06 12.34 10.40
C TYR A 181 7.90 12.65 11.89
N ASP A 182 7.49 13.88 12.24
CA ASP A 182 7.33 14.36 13.60
C ASP A 182 6.14 15.32 13.75
N GLY A 183 5.90 15.77 14.98
CA GLY A 183 4.83 16.69 15.34
C GLY A 183 3.60 16.02 15.97
N PRO A 184 2.63 16.82 16.46
CA PRO A 184 1.55 16.32 17.31
C PRO A 184 0.69 15.23 16.65
N GLU A 185 0.46 15.31 15.34
CA GLU A 185 -0.32 14.31 14.59
C GLU A 185 0.39 12.95 14.58
N VAL A 186 1.69 12.95 14.31
CA VAL A 186 2.52 11.74 14.28
C VAL A 186 2.67 11.15 15.68
N GLU A 187 2.98 11.98 16.67
CA GLU A 187 3.18 11.54 18.06
C GLU A 187 1.93 10.90 18.68
N ARG A 188 0.74 11.46 18.40
CA ARG A 188 -0.53 10.85 18.86
C ARG A 188 -0.79 9.52 18.15
N ALA A 189 -0.59 9.44 16.85
CA ALA A 189 -0.78 8.21 16.08
C ALA A 189 0.15 7.08 16.55
N VAL A 190 1.43 7.39 16.75
CA VAL A 190 2.42 6.43 17.26
C VAL A 190 2.03 5.96 18.65
N ARG A 191 1.62 6.87 19.54
CA ARG A 191 1.18 6.53 20.90
C ARG A 191 -0.02 5.59 20.89
N GLU A 192 -1.07 5.95 20.15
CA GLU A 192 -2.30 5.14 20.06
C GLU A 192 -2.00 3.75 19.47
N MET A 193 -1.28 3.70 18.36
CA MET A 193 -0.84 2.45 17.72
C MET A 193 -0.03 1.58 18.70
N TRP A 194 0.89 2.19 19.45
CA TRP A 194 1.73 1.46 20.39
C TRP A 194 0.95 0.94 21.59
N VAL A 195 0.02 1.73 22.15
CA VAL A 195 -0.87 1.28 23.24
C VAL A 195 -1.65 0.04 22.81
N GLU A 196 -2.27 0.08 21.63
CA GLU A 196 -3.03 -1.07 21.12
C GLU A 196 -2.16 -2.31 20.89
N LEU A 197 -0.93 -2.16 20.39
CA LEU A 197 0.02 -3.28 20.27
C LEU A 197 0.37 -3.90 21.63
N MET A 198 0.61 -3.08 22.65
CA MET A 198 0.94 -3.55 24.00
C MET A 198 -0.25 -4.25 24.68
N GLU A 199 -1.47 -3.75 24.46
CA GLU A 199 -2.69 -4.40 24.95
C GLU A 199 -2.87 -5.80 24.35
N ARG A 200 -2.64 -5.94 23.04
CA ARG A 200 -2.67 -7.24 22.35
C ARG A 200 -1.61 -8.22 22.90
N GLU A 201 -0.39 -7.74 23.15
CA GLU A 201 0.67 -8.55 23.77
C GLU A 201 0.27 -9.06 25.17
N SER A 202 -0.56 -8.31 25.91
CA SER A 202 -1.03 -8.68 27.25
C SER A 202 -2.22 -9.64 27.29
N GLY A 203 -2.71 -10.08 26.13
CA GLY A 203 -3.81 -11.05 26.02
C GLY A 203 -5.20 -10.45 26.24
N ALA A 204 -5.36 -9.13 26.06
CA ALA A 204 -6.68 -8.50 26.08
C ALA A 204 -7.56 -9.04 24.93
N GLU A 205 -8.81 -9.42 25.22
CA GLU A 205 -9.80 -9.76 24.19
C GLU A 205 -10.07 -8.52 23.33
N ARG A 206 -9.98 -8.68 22.00
CA ARG A 206 -10.29 -7.59 21.06
C ARG A 206 -10.90 -8.13 19.78
N ASP A 207 -11.65 -7.24 19.13
CA ASP A 207 -12.27 -7.47 17.83
C ASP A 207 -11.18 -7.80 16.80
N ASP A 208 -11.39 -8.86 16.02
CA ASP A 208 -10.49 -9.25 14.94
C ASP A 208 -10.32 -8.06 13.97
N SER A 209 -9.09 -7.75 13.57
CA SER A 209 -8.82 -6.63 12.68
C SER A 209 -9.53 -6.77 11.33
N GLY A 210 -9.99 -7.98 10.99
CA GLY A 210 -10.69 -8.32 9.75
C GLY A 210 -9.80 -8.19 8.51
N PHE A 211 -8.59 -7.65 8.66
CA PHE A 211 -7.58 -7.36 7.64
C PHE A 211 -6.15 -7.57 8.20
N PRO A 212 -5.83 -8.74 8.78
CA PRO A 212 -4.59 -8.95 9.55
C PRO A 212 -3.31 -8.73 8.74
N HIS A 213 -3.31 -9.13 7.47
CA HIS A 213 -2.15 -8.97 6.59
C HIS A 213 -1.88 -7.51 6.22
N TYR A 214 -2.95 -6.73 5.98
CA TYR A 214 -2.85 -5.30 5.69
C TYR A 214 -2.35 -4.57 6.93
N GLU A 215 -2.99 -4.81 8.08
CA GLU A 215 -2.61 -4.23 9.36
C GLU A 215 -1.12 -4.43 9.66
N ARG A 216 -0.65 -5.68 9.58
CA ARG A 216 0.75 -6.04 9.81
C ARG A 216 1.70 -5.25 8.93
N LEU A 217 1.41 -5.19 7.62
CA LEU A 217 2.26 -4.47 6.68
C LEU A 217 2.36 -2.98 7.04
N TYR A 218 1.23 -2.34 7.36
CA TYR A 218 1.21 -0.92 7.67
C TYR A 218 1.79 -0.58 9.05
N VAL A 219 1.60 -1.44 10.05
CA VAL A 219 2.30 -1.31 11.35
C VAL A 219 3.81 -1.40 11.13
N ALA A 220 4.27 -2.35 10.32
CA ALA A 220 5.68 -2.49 9.98
C ALA A 220 6.21 -1.23 9.28
N LEU A 221 5.50 -0.69 8.28
CA LEU A 221 5.89 0.54 7.58
C LEU A 221 5.96 1.74 8.53
N ALA A 222 4.96 1.90 9.40
CA ALA A 222 4.88 3.00 10.35
C ALA A 222 6.02 2.98 11.38
N LEU A 223 6.31 1.80 11.94
CA LEU A 223 7.38 1.60 12.91
C LEU A 223 8.77 1.64 12.26
N TRP A 224 8.91 1.09 11.04
CA TRP A 224 10.17 1.12 10.28
C TRP A 224 10.62 2.56 10.01
N THR A 225 9.65 3.43 9.71
CA THR A 225 9.88 4.85 9.39
C THR A 225 9.96 5.75 10.63
N HIS A 226 9.66 5.21 11.82
CA HIS A 226 9.72 5.94 13.08
C HIS A 226 11.18 6.19 13.52
N SER A 227 11.42 7.28 14.25
CA SER A 227 12.77 7.64 14.72
C SER A 227 13.31 6.72 15.82
N ASP A 228 12.45 6.26 16.72
CA ASP A 228 12.79 5.24 17.72
C ASP A 228 12.73 3.84 17.11
N ARG A 229 13.89 3.38 16.65
CA ARG A 229 14.08 2.07 16.03
C ARG A 229 13.74 0.90 16.95
N ARG A 230 13.84 1.07 18.27
CA ARG A 230 13.63 0.00 19.25
C ARG A 230 12.18 -0.48 19.27
N MET A 231 11.24 0.40 18.93
CA MET A 231 9.82 0.04 18.81
C MET A 231 9.61 -0.99 17.68
N PHE A 232 10.21 -0.73 16.51
CA PHE A 232 10.18 -1.68 15.40
C PHE A 232 10.85 -3.00 15.79
N GLU A 233 12.07 -2.97 16.31
CA GLU A 233 12.82 -4.20 16.62
C GLU A 233 12.09 -5.10 17.62
N ARG A 234 11.48 -4.51 18.66
CA ARG A 234 10.70 -5.25 19.65
C ARG A 234 9.49 -5.94 19.03
N TRP A 235 8.68 -5.19 18.27
CA TRP A 235 7.44 -5.70 17.70
C TRP A 235 7.71 -6.65 16.52
N PHE A 236 8.68 -6.33 15.67
CA PHE A 236 9.00 -7.09 14.48
C PHE A 236 9.49 -8.50 14.81
N GLU A 237 10.35 -8.67 15.83
CA GLU A 237 10.88 -9.99 16.19
C GLU A 237 9.77 -10.95 16.68
N SER A 238 8.84 -10.45 17.49
CA SER A 238 7.71 -11.25 17.97
C SER A 238 6.75 -11.59 16.83
N GLU A 239 6.35 -10.60 16.04
CA GLU A 239 5.41 -10.78 14.92
C GLU A 239 6.01 -11.68 13.83
N ARG A 240 7.29 -11.50 13.48
CA ARG A 240 8.02 -12.35 12.53
C ARG A 240 8.03 -13.80 12.97
N THR A 241 8.24 -14.06 14.26
CA THR A 241 8.21 -15.42 14.81
C THR A 241 6.83 -16.06 14.66
N LEU A 242 5.75 -15.31 14.87
CA LEU A 242 4.38 -15.79 14.68
C LEU A 242 4.11 -16.10 13.20
N VAL A 243 4.41 -15.15 12.32
CA VAL A 243 4.20 -15.31 10.87
C VAL A 243 4.96 -16.53 10.33
N LEU A 244 6.23 -16.72 10.72
CA LEU A 244 7.01 -17.87 10.23
C LEU A 244 6.49 -19.22 10.74
N LYS A 245 5.85 -19.27 11.93
CA LYS A 245 5.20 -20.49 12.44
C LYS A 245 3.97 -20.88 11.62
N GLU A 246 3.28 -19.91 11.05
CA GLU A 246 2.07 -20.11 10.24
C GLU A 246 2.36 -20.45 8.77
N GLN A 247 3.63 -20.33 8.34
CA GLN A 247 4.02 -20.63 6.97
C GLN A 247 3.83 -22.11 6.64
N ARG A 248 3.16 -22.39 5.52
CA ARG A 248 2.99 -23.74 5.01
C ARG A 248 4.27 -24.28 4.36
N PRO A 249 4.41 -25.61 4.20
CA PRO A 249 5.59 -26.21 3.54
C PRO A 249 5.84 -25.74 2.10
N ASP A 250 4.81 -25.27 1.40
CA ASP A 250 4.92 -24.70 0.05
C ASP A 250 5.33 -23.21 0.05
N GLY A 251 5.55 -22.63 1.23
CA GLY A 251 5.93 -21.23 1.45
C GLY A 251 4.75 -20.27 1.54
N SER A 252 3.51 -20.74 1.37
CA SER A 252 2.32 -19.89 1.39
C SER A 252 1.77 -19.65 2.79
N TRP A 253 0.98 -18.58 2.94
CA TRP A 253 0.12 -18.35 4.10
C TRP A 253 -1.34 -18.46 3.68
N PRO A 254 -2.17 -19.24 4.41
CA PRO A 254 -3.59 -19.31 4.13
C PRO A 254 -4.33 -18.08 4.65
N ASP A 255 -5.38 -17.72 3.92
CA ASP A 255 -6.41 -16.81 4.40
C ASP A 255 -7.72 -17.22 3.73
N ALA A 256 -8.79 -17.39 4.52
CA ALA A 256 -10.09 -17.84 4.02
C ALA A 256 -10.93 -16.72 3.42
N GLN A 257 -10.66 -15.47 3.80
CA GLN A 257 -11.43 -14.28 3.44
C GLN A 257 -10.93 -13.64 2.14
N PHE A 258 -9.61 -13.48 2.01
CA PHE A 258 -8.93 -12.82 0.91
C PHE A 258 -8.08 -13.77 0.05
N GLY A 259 -7.85 -14.99 0.53
CA GLY A 259 -7.12 -16.02 -0.19
C GLY A 259 -5.61 -15.99 0.03
N ALA A 260 -4.98 -17.15 -0.21
CA ALA A 260 -3.56 -17.36 0.08
C ALA A 260 -2.62 -16.46 -0.74
N CYS A 261 -3.03 -15.99 -1.91
CA CYS A 261 -2.20 -15.12 -2.76
C CYS A 261 -1.92 -13.77 -2.07
N LEU A 262 -2.97 -13.10 -1.57
CA LEU A 262 -2.83 -11.81 -0.89
C LEU A 262 -2.06 -11.97 0.42
N ALA A 263 -2.44 -12.97 1.22
CA ALA A 263 -1.80 -13.28 2.49
C ALA A 263 -0.29 -13.52 2.31
N THR A 264 0.08 -14.35 1.33
CA THR A 264 1.48 -14.65 1.02
C THR A 264 2.22 -13.41 0.54
N ALA A 265 1.64 -12.62 -0.38
CA ALA A 265 2.28 -11.41 -0.88
C ALA A 265 2.56 -10.38 0.22
N MET A 266 1.56 -10.10 1.09
CA MET A 266 1.71 -9.15 2.19
C MET A 266 2.69 -9.64 3.27
N ASN A 267 2.66 -10.94 3.61
CA ASN A 267 3.61 -11.50 4.56
C ASN A 267 5.05 -11.48 4.00
N CYS A 268 5.24 -11.76 2.70
CA CYS A 268 6.54 -11.59 2.06
C CYS A 268 7.04 -10.13 2.11
N LEU A 269 6.15 -9.15 1.83
CA LEU A 269 6.50 -7.73 1.94
C LEU A 269 6.91 -7.37 3.37
N PHE A 270 6.12 -7.76 4.37
CA PHE A 270 6.42 -7.59 5.79
C PHE A 270 7.78 -8.19 6.16
N LEU A 271 8.03 -9.45 5.79
CA LEU A 271 9.27 -10.16 6.12
C LEU A 271 10.51 -9.58 5.41
N SER A 272 10.32 -8.80 4.35
CA SER A 272 11.39 -8.16 3.56
C SER A 272 11.62 -6.70 3.89
N ILE A 273 10.88 -6.14 4.86
CA ILE A 273 10.89 -4.70 5.12
C ILE A 273 12.28 -4.19 5.55
N ASP A 274 13.01 -5.01 6.32
CA ASP A 274 14.35 -4.71 6.81
C ASP A 274 15.47 -4.94 5.79
N ASP A 275 15.17 -5.64 4.69
CA ASP A 275 16.08 -5.71 3.54
C ASP A 275 16.12 -4.38 2.75
N GLY A 276 15.11 -3.51 2.92
CA GLY A 276 15.05 -2.17 2.31
C GLY A 276 15.07 -2.21 0.77
N LEU A 277 14.55 -3.27 0.16
CA LEU A 277 14.73 -3.54 -1.28
C LEU A 277 13.72 -2.84 -2.20
N LEU A 278 12.65 -2.28 -1.64
CA LEU A 278 11.60 -1.62 -2.40
C LEU A 278 11.58 -0.12 -2.09
N PRO A 279 11.33 0.75 -3.08
CA PRO A 279 11.15 2.19 -2.86
C PRO A 279 10.08 2.55 -1.82
N LEU A 280 9.12 1.64 -1.59
CA LEU A 280 8.10 1.78 -0.54
C LEU A 280 8.70 1.84 0.88
N PHE A 281 9.89 1.28 1.09
CA PHE A 281 10.56 1.20 2.39
C PHE A 281 11.56 2.35 2.63
N GLU A 282 11.72 3.24 1.66
CA GLU A 282 12.66 4.36 1.72
C GLU A 282 12.01 5.63 2.30
N ARG A 283 12.78 6.30 3.17
CA ARG A 283 12.45 7.61 3.78
C ARG A 283 12.63 8.77 2.81
#